data_AF-A0AAJ2U665-F1
#
_entry.id   AF-A0AAJ2U665-F1
#
_cell.length_a   1.000
_cell.length_b   1.000
_cell.length_c   1.000
_cell.angle_alpha   90.00
_cell.angle_beta   90.00
_cell.angle_gamma   90.00
#
_symmetry.space_group_name_H-M   'P 1'
#
loop_
_entity.id
_entity.type
_entity.pdbx_description
1 polymer ?
#
loop_
_entity_poly.entity_id
_entity_poly.type
_entity_poly.pdbx_seq_one_letter_code
_entity_poly.pdbx_strand_id
1 'polypeptide(L)'
;YLKNTVEEDFSGIHIALDCAHGATSSLATYLYADLDADLSTMGATPNGLNINDGVGSTHPEALAAFVKEKGADVGLAFDGDGDRMIAIDE
;
A
#
# COMPACT_ATOMS: atom_id res chain seq x y z
N TYR A 1 -15.72 2.92 -9.06
CA TYR A 1 -15.51 4.30 -9.54
C TYR A 1 -14.02 4.57 -9.74
N LEU A 2 -13.19 4.47 -8.69
CA LEU A 2 -11.73 4.65 -8.79
C LEU A 2 -11.06 3.79 -9.88
N LYS A 3 -11.39 2.49 -9.96
CA LYS A 3 -10.91 1.62 -11.04
C LYS A 3 -11.18 2.12 -12.47
N ASN A 4 -12.24 2.91 -12.66
CA ASN A 4 -12.62 3.40 -14.00
C ASN A 4 -11.88 4.69 -14.38
N THR A 5 -11.03 5.23 -13.50
CA THR A 5 -10.23 6.43 -13.79
C THR A 5 -8.84 6.10 -14.33
N VAL A 6 -8.50 4.81 -14.47
CA VAL A 6 -7.27 4.33 -15.11
C VAL A 6 -7.62 3.67 -16.44
N GLU A 7 -6.74 3.82 -17.43
CA GLU A 7 -6.96 3.34 -18.80
C GLU A 7 -6.57 1.87 -18.97
N GLU A 8 -5.54 1.43 -18.24
CA GLU A 8 -4.96 0.09 -18.31
C GLU A 8 -4.98 -0.58 -16.93
N ASP A 9 -4.88 -1.91 -16.92
CA ASP A 9 -4.61 -2.67 -15.69
C ASP A 9 -3.12 -2.58 -15.31
N PHE A 10 -2.78 -3.13 -14.14
CA PHE A 10 -1.44 -3.09 -13.56
C PHE A 10 -0.77 -4.46 -13.62
N SER A 11 -1.14 -5.29 -14.61
CA SER A 11 -0.55 -6.60 -14.80
C SER A 11 0.96 -6.52 -14.98
N GLY A 12 1.68 -7.39 -14.26
CA GLY A 12 3.15 -7.44 -14.29
C GLY A 12 3.86 -6.38 -13.45
N ILE A 13 3.12 -5.58 -12.66
CA ILE A 13 3.70 -4.64 -11.69
C ILE A 13 3.53 -5.23 -10.28
N HIS A 14 4.64 -5.34 -9.54
CA HIS A 14 4.64 -5.75 -8.14
C HIS A 14 4.64 -4.51 -7.23
N ILE A 15 3.55 -4.33 -6.49
CA ILE A 15 3.34 -3.20 -5.58
C ILE A 15 3.45 -3.65 -4.13
N ALA A 16 4.32 -2.98 -3.36
CA ALA A 16 4.36 -3.08 -1.91
C ALA A 16 3.45 -2.01 -1.29
N LEU A 17 2.48 -2.42 -0.48
CA LEU A 17 1.48 -1.52 0.13
C LEU A 17 1.65 -1.45 1.64
N ASP A 18 1.71 -0.23 2.19
CA ASP A 18 1.54 0.05 3.61
C ASP A 18 0.24 0.83 3.85
N CYS A 19 -0.71 0.20 4.53
CA CYS A 19 -2.02 0.77 4.82
C CYS A 19 -2.14 1.41 6.21
N ALA A 20 -1.03 1.60 6.92
CA ALA A 20 -0.95 2.28 8.22
C ALA A 20 -1.87 1.72 9.33
N HIS A 21 -2.36 0.50 9.18
CA HIS A 21 -3.44 -0.11 9.95
C HIS A 21 -4.70 0.76 10.01
N GLY A 22 -4.92 1.53 8.95
CA GLY A 22 -5.97 2.52 8.83
C GLY A 22 -7.14 2.07 7.94
N ALA A 23 -7.91 3.06 7.49
CA ALA A 23 -9.09 2.90 6.66
C ALA A 23 -8.79 2.22 5.30
N THR A 24 -7.56 2.32 4.80
CA THR A 24 -7.13 1.76 3.52
C THR A 24 -6.80 0.26 3.59
N SER A 25 -6.66 -0.33 4.79
CA SER A 25 -6.19 -1.72 4.99
C SER A 25 -6.92 -2.77 4.15
N SER A 26 -8.26 -2.68 4.09
CA SER A 26 -9.09 -3.61 3.30
C SER A 26 -9.33 -3.11 1.88
N LEU A 27 -9.43 -1.80 1.68
CA LEU A 27 -9.81 -1.19 0.40
C LEU A 27 -8.66 -1.18 -0.62
N ALA A 28 -7.46 -0.75 -0.20
CA ALA A 28 -6.31 -0.61 -1.10
C ALA A 28 -5.90 -1.98 -1.66
N THR A 29 -5.75 -2.99 -0.78
CA THR A 29 -5.42 -4.36 -1.19
C THR A 29 -6.40 -4.90 -2.23
N TYR A 30 -7.72 -4.70 -2.03
CA TYR A 30 -8.73 -5.15 -2.99
C TYR A 30 -8.67 -4.38 -4.31
N LEU A 31 -8.51 -3.05 -4.25
CA LEU A 31 -8.49 -2.20 -5.44
C LEU A 31 -7.33 -2.55 -6.38
N TYR A 32 -6.12 -2.72 -5.84
CA TYR A 32 -4.95 -3.05 -6.65
C TYR A 32 -4.97 -4.50 -7.13
N ALA A 33 -5.49 -5.45 -6.34
CA ALA A 33 -5.67 -6.83 -6.78
C ALA A 33 -6.71 -6.93 -7.92
N ASP A 34 -7.78 -6.13 -7.87
CA ASP A 34 -8.78 -6.05 -8.94
C ASP A 34 -8.24 -5.37 -10.22
N LEU A 35 -7.10 -4.69 -10.13
CA LEU A 35 -6.33 -4.15 -11.26
C LEU A 35 -5.21 -5.12 -11.71
N ASP A 36 -5.23 -6.39 -11.30
CA ASP A 36 -4.26 -7.43 -11.67
C ASP A 36 -2.79 -7.13 -11.29
N ALA A 37 -2.56 -6.26 -10.29
CA ALA A 37 -1.23 -6.04 -9.72
C ALA A 37 -0.80 -7.21 -8.80
N ASP A 38 0.49 -7.54 -8.81
CA ASP A 38 1.07 -8.41 -7.79
C ASP A 38 1.25 -7.60 -6.49
N LEU A 39 0.79 -8.13 -5.37
CA LEU A 39 0.74 -7.37 -4.11
C LEU A 39 1.56 -8.02 -3.00
N SER A 40 2.29 -7.17 -2.27
CA SER A 40 2.80 -7.48 -0.94
C SER A 40 2.32 -6.41 0.03
N THR A 41 1.68 -6.80 1.12
CA THR A 41 1.05 -5.85 2.05
C THR A 41 1.70 -5.89 3.42
N MET A 42 1.81 -4.71 4.02
CA MET A 42 2.13 -4.48 5.42
C MET A 42 1.17 -3.42 5.98
N GLY A 43 1.13 -3.24 7.30
CA GLY A 43 0.20 -2.27 7.89
C GLY A 43 -1.28 -2.55 7.55
N ALA A 44 -1.66 -3.79 7.23
CA ALA A 44 -3.02 -4.11 6.73
C ALA A 44 -3.89 -4.92 7.72
N THR A 45 -3.40 -5.14 8.95
CA THR A 45 -4.10 -5.90 10.00
C THR A 45 -4.47 -5.00 11.18
N PRO A 46 -5.49 -4.14 11.06
CA PRO A 46 -5.91 -3.25 12.14
C PRO A 46 -6.47 -4.03 13.33
N ASN A 47 -6.09 -3.65 14.54
CA ASN A 47 -6.63 -4.20 15.80
C ASN A 47 -7.37 -3.16 16.64
N GLY A 48 -7.53 -1.95 16.12
CA GLY A 48 -8.16 -0.81 16.80
C GLY A 48 -7.23 0.04 17.67
N LEU A 49 -5.98 -0.38 17.87
CA LEU A 49 -4.98 0.30 18.68
C LEU A 49 -3.67 0.61 17.93
N ASN A 50 -3.41 -0.07 16.80
CA ASN A 50 -2.14 -0.03 16.06
C ASN A 50 -2.12 0.91 14.85
N ILE A 51 -3.06 1.86 14.76
CA ILE A 51 -3.08 2.83 13.66
C ILE A 51 -1.85 3.74 13.72
N ASN A 52 -1.14 3.89 12.58
CA ASN A 52 0.10 4.66 12.44
C ASN A 52 1.26 4.23 13.38
N ASP A 53 1.21 3.05 13.99
CA ASP A 53 2.24 2.59 14.92
C ASP A 53 3.47 2.06 14.17
N GLY A 54 4.41 2.96 13.86
CA GLY A 54 5.65 2.64 13.14
C GLY A 54 5.45 2.22 11.68
N VAL A 55 4.27 2.54 11.12
CA VAL A 55 3.85 2.26 9.74
C VAL A 55 3.14 3.47 9.15
N GLY A 56 2.96 3.48 7.83
CA GLY A 56 2.25 4.50 7.09
C GLY A 56 3.13 5.62 6.57
N SER A 57 2.49 6.62 5.94
CA SER A 57 3.18 7.70 5.23
C SER A 57 4.13 8.54 6.11
N THR A 58 3.92 8.62 7.43
CA THR A 58 4.84 9.31 8.34
C THR A 58 6.04 8.46 8.78
N HIS A 59 6.00 7.15 8.54
CA HIS A 59 7.03 6.17 8.89
C HIS A 59 7.34 5.22 7.70
N PRO A 60 7.76 5.74 6.53
CA PRO A 60 7.92 4.97 5.31
C PRO A 60 9.16 4.05 5.31
N GLU A 61 10.03 4.12 6.33
CA GLU A 61 11.30 3.40 6.37
C GLU A 61 11.10 1.88 6.37
N ALA A 62 10.05 1.41 7.06
CA ALA A 62 9.69 0.00 7.09
C ALA A 62 9.21 -0.47 5.70
N LEU A 63 8.44 0.36 4.99
CA LEU A 63 8.01 0.06 3.62
C LEU A 63 9.20 0.04 2.66
N ALA A 64 10.18 0.93 2.79
CA ALA A 64 11.37 0.92 1.93
C ALA A 64 12.19 -0.37 2.09
N ALA A 65 12.31 -0.89 3.32
CA ALA A 65 12.94 -2.18 3.55
C ALA A 65 12.11 -3.32 2.92
N PHE A 66 10.78 -3.23 3.03
CA PHE A 66 9.85 -4.22 2.51
C PHE A 66 9.83 -4.28 0.97
N VAL A 67 9.90 -3.14 0.28
CA VAL A 67 10.05 -3.05 -1.19
C VAL A 67 11.24 -3.88 -1.66
N LYS A 68 12.43 -3.62 -1.08
CA LYS A 68 13.66 -4.34 -1.40
C LYS A 68 13.61 -5.82 -1.02
N GLU A 69 12.99 -6.15 0.11
CA GLU A 69 12.84 -7.54 0.55
C GLU A 69 11.98 -8.35 -0.42
N LYS A 70 10.92 -7.73 -0.95
CA LYS A 70 9.97 -8.37 -1.85
C LYS A 70 10.35 -8.25 -3.33
N GLY A 71 11.30 -7.38 -3.67
CA GLY A 71 11.63 -7.07 -5.06
C GLY A 71 10.46 -6.40 -5.78
N ALA A 72 9.72 -5.56 -5.07
CA ALA A 72 8.59 -4.83 -5.64
C ALA A 72 9.11 -3.67 -6.52
N ASP A 73 8.38 -3.34 -7.58
CA ASP A 73 8.71 -2.23 -8.49
C ASP A 73 8.39 -0.87 -7.87
N VAL A 74 7.46 -0.83 -6.91
CA VAL A 74 7.06 0.41 -6.22
C VAL A 74 6.47 0.12 -4.85
N GLY A 75 6.78 0.98 -3.88
CA GLY A 75 6.12 1.04 -2.57
C GLY A 75 5.11 2.18 -2.49
N LEU A 76 3.92 1.95 -1.94
CA LEU A 76 2.95 2.99 -1.63
C LEU A 76 2.55 2.95 -0.14
N ALA A 77 2.86 4.01 0.59
CA ALA A 77 2.49 4.20 1.99
C ALA A 77 1.35 5.19 2.13
N PHE A 78 0.23 4.74 2.67
CA PHE A 78 -0.93 5.58 3.01
C PHE A 78 -0.85 6.05 4.47
N ASP A 79 -1.64 7.05 4.85
CA ASP A 79 -1.92 7.35 6.26
C ASP A 79 -3.20 6.67 6.76
N GLY A 80 -3.49 6.86 8.05
CA GLY A 80 -4.56 6.18 8.76
C GLY A 80 -5.97 6.39 8.19
N ASP A 81 -6.26 7.54 7.57
CA ASP A 81 -7.54 7.83 6.91
C ASP A 81 -7.45 7.81 5.38
N GLY A 82 -6.25 7.74 4.81
CA GLY A 82 -6.01 7.51 3.38
C GLY A 82 -6.09 8.78 2.53
N ASP A 83 -5.93 9.96 3.12
CA ASP A 83 -5.89 11.23 2.38
C ASP A 83 -4.47 11.59 1.90
N ARG A 84 -3.44 10.92 2.46
CA ARG A 84 -2.04 11.04 2.03
C ARG A 84 -1.49 9.73 1.49
N MET A 85 -0.57 9.89 0.55
CA MET A 85 0.23 8.80 0.02
C MET A 85 1.66 9.28 -0.22
N ILE A 86 2.63 8.45 0.16
CA ILE A 86 4.05 8.59 -0.19
C ILE A 86 4.47 7.36 -0.98
N ALA A 87 5.14 7.59 -2.10
CA ALA A 87 5.70 6.53 -2.92
C ALA A 87 7.17 6.30 -2.58
N ILE A 88 7.61 5.05 -2.75
CA ILE A 88 8.98 4.60 -2.61
C ILE A 88 9.38 3.89 -3.90
N ASP A 89 10.55 4.26 -4.38
CA ASP A 89 11.25 3.67 -5.53
C ASP A 89 11.78 2.25 -5.22
N GLU A 90 12.21 1.53 -6.24
CA GLU A 90 12.78 0.17 -6.21
C GLU A 90 14.00 -0.02 -5.26
#